data_AF-A0A165M852-F1
#
_entry.id   AF-A0A165M852-F1
#
_cell.length_a   1.000
_cell.length_b   1.000
_cell.length_c   1.000
_cell.angle_alpha   90.00
_cell.angle_beta   90.00
_cell.angle_gamma   90.00
#
_symmetry.space_group_name_H-M   'P 1'
#
loop_
_entity.id
_entity.type
_entity.pdbx_description
1 polymer ?
#
loop_
_entity_poly.entity_id
_entity_poly.type
_entity_poly.pdbx_seq_one_letter_code
_entity_poly.pdbx_strand_id
1 'polypeptide(L)'
;MDPFEDVLNLEQNFYNVGHEHGFEQGKLAGFEDGRQLGIQKGFEIWEEVGFYHGFASLWRAYHIKSGATESRAAQQANTILDLVAKFPTSNPKHEDFDVVKLLNQIRSKYKVLCATLGTRPRMFVASNDS
;
A
#
# COMPACT_ATOMS: atom_id res chain seq x y z
N MET A 1 -15.33 53.65 -17.78
CA MET A 1 -15.04 52.31 -18.32
C MET A 1 -15.79 52.21 -19.64
N ASP A 2 -15.11 51.86 -20.73
CA ASP A 2 -15.73 51.78 -22.05
C ASP A 2 -16.60 50.50 -22.13
N PRO A 3 -17.93 50.60 -22.29
CA PRO A 3 -18.82 49.44 -22.33
C PRO A 3 -18.52 48.47 -23.50
N PHE A 4 -17.77 48.88 -24.52
CA PHE A 4 -17.36 48.00 -25.62
C PHE A 4 -16.12 47.16 -25.30
N GLU A 5 -15.31 47.58 -24.32
CA GLU A 5 -14.10 46.88 -23.89
C GLU A 5 -14.44 45.60 -23.08
N ASP A 6 -15.53 45.65 -22.30
CA ASP A 6 -16.06 44.49 -21.56
C ASP A 6 -16.65 43.43 -22.50
N VAL A 7 -17.28 43.84 -23.61
CA VAL A 7 -17.82 42.92 -24.62
C VAL A 7 -16.70 42.28 -25.46
N LEU A 8 -15.65 43.05 -25.78
CA LEU A 8 -14.50 42.56 -26.55
C LEU A 8 -13.66 41.53 -25.76
N ASN A 9 -13.56 41.69 -24.44
CA ASN A 9 -12.83 40.78 -23.55
C ASN A 9 -13.69 39.68 -22.93
N LEU A 10 -14.98 39.62 -23.25
CA LEU A 10 -15.96 38.74 -22.59
C LEU A 10 -15.57 37.27 -22.70
N GLU A 11 -15.17 36.81 -23.89
CA GLU A 11 -14.76 35.42 -24.12
C GLU A 11 -13.50 35.06 -23.31
N GLN A 12 -12.49 35.92 -23.33
CA GLN A 12 -11.26 35.72 -22.57
C GLN A 12 -11.52 35.71 -21.06
N ASN A 13 -12.43 36.56 -20.59
CA ASN A 13 -12.85 36.59 -19.19
C ASN A 13 -13.57 35.30 -18.78
N PHE A 14 -14.53 34.82 -19.57
CA PHE A 14 -15.20 33.54 -19.30
C PHE A 14 -14.24 32.35 -19.38
N TYR A 15 -13.28 32.37 -20.32
CA TYR A 15 -12.23 31.34 -20.41
C TYR A 15 -11.37 31.33 -19.14
N ASN A 16 -10.89 32.49 -18.69
CA ASN A 16 -10.05 32.61 -17.50
C ASN A 16 -10.79 32.15 -16.24
N VAL A 17 -12.05 32.59 -16.07
CA VAL A 17 -12.91 32.17 -14.95
C VAL A 17 -13.17 30.67 -14.99
N GLY A 18 -13.50 30.12 -16.16
CA GLY A 18 -13.74 28.68 -16.33
C GLY A 18 -12.49 27.84 -16.07
N HIS A 19 -11.32 28.30 -16.51
CA HIS A 19 -10.05 27.66 -16.26
C HIS A 19 -9.66 27.70 -14.78
N GLU A 20 -9.74 28.87 -14.13
CA GLU A 20 -9.43 29.03 -12.70
C GLU A 20 -10.36 28.16 -11.85
N HIS A 21 -11.66 28.21 -12.11
CA HIS A 21 -12.64 27.38 -11.44
C HIS A 21 -12.36 25.88 -11.67
N GLY A 22 -12.13 25.47 -12.92
CA GLY A 22 -11.83 24.08 -13.26
C GLY A 22 -10.55 23.58 -12.60
N PHE A 23 -9.52 24.42 -12.52
CA PHE A 23 -8.26 24.11 -11.88
C PHE A 23 -8.41 23.94 -10.36
N GLU A 24 -9.13 24.86 -9.69
CA GLU A 24 -9.39 24.75 -8.25
C GLU A 24 -10.22 23.51 -7.90
N GLN A 25 -11.28 23.24 -8.67
CA GLN A 25 -12.10 22.05 -8.48
C GLN A 25 -11.30 20.77 -8.74
N GLY A 26 -10.52 20.73 -9.81
CA GLY A 26 -9.65 19.59 -10.13
C GLY A 26 -8.61 19.32 -9.04
N LYS A 27 -8.03 20.37 -8.45
CA LYS A 27 -7.07 20.25 -7.34
C LYS A 27 -7.73 19.67 -6.09
N LEU A 28 -8.93 20.14 -5.73
CA LEU A 28 -9.67 19.64 -4.57
C LEU A 28 -10.10 18.19 -4.77
N ALA A 29 -10.67 17.86 -5.94
CA ALA A 29 -11.07 16.51 -6.29
C ALA A 29 -9.87 15.56 -6.28
N GLY A 30 -8.77 15.93 -6.93
CA GLY A 30 -7.56 15.10 -6.97
C GLY A 30 -6.94 14.86 -5.59
N PHE A 31 -7.03 15.83 -4.68
CA PHE A 31 -6.58 15.65 -3.30
C PHE A 31 -7.44 14.62 -2.55
N GLU A 32 -8.76 14.72 -2.67
CA GLU A 32 -9.69 13.82 -2.00
C GLU A 32 -9.61 12.39 -2.56
N ASP A 33 -9.57 12.25 -3.89
CA ASP A 33 -9.41 10.96 -4.57
C ASP A 33 -8.08 10.30 -4.19
N GLY A 34 -6.99 11.07 -4.20
CA GLY A 34 -5.67 10.57 -3.80
C GLY A 34 -5.64 10.11 -2.33
N ARG A 35 -6.33 10.83 -1.45
CA ARG A 35 -6.47 10.45 -0.03
C ARG A 35 -7.26 9.15 0.13
N GLN A 36 -8.40 9.02 -0.54
CA GLN A 36 -9.23 7.83 -0.48
C GLN A 36 -8.50 6.61 -1.04
N LEU A 37 -7.88 6.75 -2.21
CA LEU A 37 -7.09 5.68 -2.84
C LEU A 37 -5.92 5.26 -1.95
N GLY A 38 -5.22 6.21 -1.34
CA GLY A 38 -4.13 5.93 -0.40
C GLY A 38 -4.58 5.11 0.82
N ILE A 39 -5.76 5.43 1.38
CA ILE A 39 -6.34 4.67 2.50
C ILE A 39 -6.71 3.25 2.06
N GLN A 40 -7.40 3.10 0.91
CA GLN A 40 -7.80 1.80 0.39
C GLN A 40 -6.59 0.91 0.13
N LYS A 41 -5.59 1.41 -0.60
CA LYS A 41 -4.37 0.66 -0.91
C LYS A 41 -3.52 0.39 0.32
N GLY A 42 -3.46 1.34 1.25
CA GLY A 42 -2.83 1.13 2.55
C GLY A 42 -3.47 -0.03 3.31
N PHE A 43 -4.80 -0.10 3.36
CA PHE A 43 -5.54 -1.19 4.00
C PHE A 43 -5.27 -2.55 3.32
N GLU A 44 -5.36 -2.63 1.99
CA GLU A 44 -5.08 -3.86 1.23
C GLU A 44 -3.67 -4.41 1.54
N ILE A 45 -2.67 -3.54 1.56
CA ILE A 45 -1.29 -3.93 1.87
C ILE A 45 -1.16 -4.39 3.32
N TRP A 46 -1.75 -3.66 4.27
CA TRP A 46 -1.66 -4.01 5.69
C TRP A 46 -2.44 -5.27 6.06
N GLU A 47 -3.55 -5.56 5.39
CA GLU A 47 -4.27 -6.83 5.55
C GLU A 47 -3.37 -8.01 5.18
N GLU A 48 -2.68 -7.91 4.04
CA GLU A 48 -1.75 -8.94 3.57
C GLU A 48 -0.56 -9.11 4.53
N VAL A 49 0.06 -8.01 4.95
CA VAL A 49 1.17 -8.02 5.92
C VAL A 49 0.73 -8.63 7.25
N GLY A 50 -0.45 -8.25 7.75
CA GLY A 50 -1.02 -8.75 8.99
C GLY A 50 -1.27 -10.26 8.95
N PHE A 51 -1.76 -10.77 7.81
CA PHE A 51 -1.91 -12.21 7.60
C PHE A 51 -0.56 -12.94 7.67
N TYR A 52 0.48 -12.43 6.99
CA TYR A 52 1.81 -13.05 7.03
C TYR A 52 2.41 -13.04 8.44
N HIS A 53 2.21 -11.96 9.18
CA HIS A 53 2.61 -11.86 10.58
C HIS A 53 1.94 -12.93 11.45
N GLY A 54 0.61 -13.07 11.34
CA GLY A 54 -0.16 -14.05 12.10
C GLY A 54 0.27 -15.48 11.77
N PHE A 55 0.41 -15.80 10.48
CA PHE A 55 0.84 -17.11 10.02
C PHE A 55 2.23 -17.48 10.55
N ALA A 56 3.22 -16.59 10.37
CA ALA A 56 4.57 -16.82 10.86
C ALA A 56 4.62 -16.91 12.39
N SER A 57 3.86 -16.09 13.11
CA SER A 57 3.78 -16.12 14.58
C SER A 57 3.24 -17.46 15.10
N LEU A 58 2.19 -17.99 14.47
CA LEU A 58 1.61 -19.29 14.83
C LEU A 58 2.64 -20.41 14.67
N TRP A 59 3.30 -20.49 13.53
CA TRP A 59 4.29 -21.53 13.26
C TRP A 59 5.52 -21.40 14.14
N ARG A 60 5.99 -20.18 14.41
CA ARG A 60 7.06 -19.93 15.39
C ARG A 60 6.68 -20.48 16.77
N ALA A 61 5.48 -20.15 17.25
CA ALA A 61 5.00 -20.62 18.55
C ALA A 61 4.87 -22.15 18.62
N TYR A 62 4.37 -22.78 17.54
CA TYR A 62 4.31 -24.24 17.42
C TYR A 62 5.70 -24.89 17.52
N HIS A 63 6.70 -24.34 16.83
CA HIS A 63 8.06 -24.87 16.85
C HIS A 63 8.76 -24.66 18.20
N ILE A 64 8.50 -23.55 18.89
CA ILE A 64 8.96 -23.34 20.27
C ILE A 64 8.36 -24.42 21.19
N LYS A 65 7.05 -24.64 21.12
CA LYS A 65 6.36 -25.61 21.98
C LYS A 65 6.79 -27.06 21.72
N SER A 66 7.14 -27.40 20.49
CA SER A 66 7.61 -28.74 20.10
C SER A 66 9.11 -28.96 20.32
N GLY A 67 9.86 -27.96 20.82
CA GLY A 67 11.31 -28.04 21.00
C GLY A 67 12.11 -28.02 19.70
N ALA A 68 11.48 -27.66 18.58
CA ALA A 68 12.06 -27.64 17.23
C ALA A 68 12.39 -26.21 16.76
N THR A 69 12.94 -25.37 17.65
CA THR A 69 13.24 -23.95 17.39
C THR A 69 14.27 -23.74 16.28
N GLU A 70 15.16 -24.70 16.07
CA GLU A 70 16.19 -24.68 15.02
C GLU A 70 15.69 -25.25 13.68
N SER A 71 14.41 -25.62 13.58
CA SER A 71 13.87 -26.12 12.33
C SER A 71 13.92 -25.05 11.23
N ARG A 72 14.10 -25.50 9.99
CA ARG A 72 14.05 -24.62 8.81
C ARG A 72 12.77 -23.78 8.78
N ALA A 73 11.63 -24.37 9.16
CA ALA A 73 10.35 -23.67 9.23
C ALA A 73 10.36 -22.55 10.28
N ALA A 74 10.91 -22.80 11.47
CA ALA A 74 11.06 -21.77 12.51
C ALA A 74 11.96 -20.61 12.06
N GLN A 75 13.09 -20.90 11.39
CA GLN A 75 13.98 -19.87 10.83
C GLN A 75 13.29 -19.01 9.76
N GLN A 76 12.52 -19.63 8.86
CA GLN A 76 11.75 -18.90 7.85
C GLN A 76 10.63 -18.06 8.47
N ALA A 77 9.95 -18.58 9.50
CA ALA A 77 8.95 -17.82 10.24
C ALA A 77 9.57 -16.58 10.91
N ASN A 78 10.72 -16.71 11.57
CA ASN A 78 11.44 -15.57 12.17
C ASN A 78 11.83 -14.54 11.10
N THR A 79 12.35 -14.98 9.96
CA THR A 79 12.71 -14.08 8.84
C THR A 79 11.50 -13.26 8.36
N ILE A 80 10.31 -13.87 8.25
CA ILE A 80 9.09 -13.15 7.89
C ILE A 80 8.76 -12.09 8.94
N LEU A 81 8.81 -12.44 10.22
CA LEU A 81 8.50 -11.51 11.32
C LEU A 81 9.48 -10.33 11.35
N ASP A 82 10.77 -10.56 11.11
CA ASP A 82 11.78 -9.51 11.02
C ASP A 82 11.54 -8.57 9.83
N LEU A 83 11.05 -9.09 8.71
CA LEU A 83 10.68 -8.27 7.54
C LEU A 83 9.40 -7.48 7.80
N VAL A 84 8.39 -8.08 8.43
CA VAL A 84 7.16 -7.39 8.81
C VAL A 84 7.44 -6.27 9.82
N ALA A 85 8.37 -6.47 10.75
CA ALA A 85 8.74 -5.43 11.73
C ALA A 85 9.32 -4.15 11.08
N LYS A 86 9.79 -4.25 9.82
CA LYS A 86 10.31 -3.11 9.04
C LYS A 86 9.22 -2.38 8.25
N PHE A 87 7.99 -2.88 8.26
CA PHE A 87 6.89 -2.25 7.52
C PHE A 87 6.50 -0.92 8.18
N PRO A 88 6.37 0.18 7.42
CA PRO A 88 6.25 1.52 7.99
C PRO A 88 4.84 1.78 8.52
N THR A 89 4.72 2.14 9.81
CA THR A 89 3.44 2.49 10.46
C THR A 89 2.99 3.93 10.20
N SER A 90 3.80 4.71 9.48
CA SER A 90 3.50 6.07 9.03
C SER A 90 3.97 6.24 7.60
N ASN A 91 3.32 7.08 6.81
CA ASN A 91 3.71 7.33 5.42
C ASN A 91 5.18 7.81 5.34
N PRO A 92 6.10 7.06 4.70
CA PRO A 92 7.48 7.48 4.55
C PRO A 92 7.54 8.79 3.76
N LYS A 93 8.26 9.78 4.28
CA LYS A 93 8.41 11.10 3.62
C LYS A 93 9.54 11.13 2.59
N HIS A 94 10.36 10.09 2.54
CA HIS A 94 11.52 9.99 1.66
C HIS A 94 11.25 8.92 0.61
N GLU A 95 11.57 9.24 -0.66
CA GLU A 95 11.36 8.37 -1.83
C GLU A 95 12.16 7.06 -1.76
N ASP A 96 13.15 6.97 -0.88
CA ASP A 96 14.06 5.83 -0.78
C ASP A 96 13.43 4.56 -0.16
N PHE A 97 12.27 4.67 0.49
CA PHE A 97 11.62 3.52 1.12
C PHE A 97 10.67 2.80 0.15
N ASP A 98 11.18 1.72 -0.45
CA ASP A 98 10.41 0.88 -1.36
C ASP A 98 9.56 -0.16 -0.61
N VAL A 99 8.33 0.23 -0.27
CA VAL A 99 7.31 -0.62 0.37
C VAL A 99 7.02 -1.86 -0.50
N VAL A 100 6.97 -1.70 -1.82
CA VAL A 100 6.62 -2.77 -2.76
C VAL A 100 7.70 -3.85 -2.78
N LYS A 101 8.97 -3.44 -2.77
CA LYS A 101 10.10 -4.37 -2.66
C LYS A 101 10.10 -5.11 -1.33
N LEU A 102 9.80 -4.45 -0.21
CA LEU A 102 9.67 -5.11 1.08
C LEU A 102 8.51 -6.13 1.08
N LEU A 103 7.35 -5.74 0.57
CA LEU A 103 6.18 -6.62 0.44
C LEU A 103 6.48 -7.85 -0.41
N ASN A 104 7.13 -7.68 -1.55
CA ASN A 104 7.53 -8.78 -2.42
C ASN A 104 8.54 -9.73 -1.78
N GLN A 105 9.45 -9.21 -0.94
CA GLN A 105 10.33 -10.06 -0.13
C GLN A 105 9.54 -10.90 0.87
N ILE A 106 8.58 -10.31 1.59
CA ILE A 106 7.70 -11.03 2.53
C ILE A 106 6.92 -12.13 1.80
N ARG A 107 6.28 -11.80 0.67
CA ARG A 107 5.55 -12.77 -0.17
C ARG A 107 6.42 -13.95 -0.59
N SER A 108 7.66 -13.68 -1.00
CA SER A 108 8.62 -14.72 -1.39
C SER A 108 8.97 -15.64 -0.21
N LYS A 109 9.30 -15.07 0.95
CA LYS A 109 9.59 -15.85 2.17
C LYS A 109 8.39 -16.64 2.65
N TYR A 110 7.18 -16.08 2.56
CA TYR A 110 5.94 -16.78 2.87
C TYR A 110 5.73 -18.02 1.98
N LYS A 111 5.95 -17.91 0.67
CA LYS A 111 5.86 -19.06 -0.26
C LYS A 111 6.86 -20.15 0.12
N VAL A 112 8.08 -19.78 0.50
CA VAL A 112 9.10 -20.73 0.96
C VAL A 112 8.69 -21.41 2.28
N LEU A 113 8.13 -20.66 3.23
CA LEU A 113 7.61 -21.23 4.47
C LEU A 113 6.47 -22.22 4.19
N CYS A 114 5.52 -21.86 3.32
CA CYS A 114 4.43 -22.75 2.90
C CYS A 114 4.94 -24.06 2.30
N ALA A 115 5.93 -23.98 1.39
CA ALA A 115 6.56 -25.16 0.81
C ALA A 115 7.26 -26.03 1.87
N THR A 116 7.91 -25.40 2.86
CA THR A 116 8.58 -26.12 3.96
C THR A 116 7.57 -26.83 4.87
N LEU A 117 6.38 -26.26 5.07
CA LEU A 117 5.31 -26.80 5.90
C LEU A 117 4.38 -27.76 5.16
N GLY A 118 4.51 -27.89 3.83
CA GLY A 118 3.58 -28.64 2.99
C GLY A 118 2.17 -28.02 2.89
N THR A 119 2.04 -26.72 3.18
CA THR A 119 0.75 -26.01 3.13
C THR A 119 0.58 -25.26 1.82
N ARG A 120 -0.65 -25.17 1.31
CA ARG A 120 -0.95 -24.36 0.11
C ARG A 120 -0.90 -22.85 0.45
N PRO A 121 -0.17 -22.02 -0.32
CA PRO A 121 -0.17 -20.58 -0.12
C PRO A 121 -1.55 -19.96 -0.38
N ARG A 122 -1.97 -19.01 0.47
CA ARG A 122 -3.06 -18.07 0.14
C ARG A 122 -2.51 -17.02 -0.83
N MET A 123 -3.22 -16.79 -1.92
CA MET A 123 -2.90 -15.74 -2.89
C MET A 123 -3.71 -14.49 -2.53
N PHE A 124 -3.04 -13.35 -2.36
CA PHE A 124 -3.69 -12.05 -2.32
C PHE A 124 -3.80 -11.55 -3.76
N VAL A 125 -5.03 -11.34 -4.23
CA VAL A 125 -5.29 -10.72 -5.54
C VAL A 125 -5.31 -9.21 -5.28
N ALA A 126 -4.53 -8.44 -6.02
CA ALA A 126 -4.66 -6.99 -6.00
C ALA A 126 -6.04 -6.65 -6.59
N SER A 127 -6.87 -5.91 -5.85
CA SER A 127 -8.11 -5.34 -6.38
C SER A 127 -7.73 -4.36 -7.48
N ASN A 128 -7.78 -4.81 -8.74
CA ASN A 128 -7.80 -3.92 -9.89
C ASN A 128 -9.23 -3.39 -10.01
N ASP A 129 -9.57 -2.42 -9.19
CA ASP A 129 -10.77 -1.62 -9.45
C ASP A 129 -10.46 -0.73 -10.66
N SER A 130 -11.28 -0.91 -11.70
CA SER A 130 -11.20 -0.22 -13.00
C SER A 130 -11.68 1.22 -12.89
#